data_AF-A0A7I8IU88-F1
#
_entry.id   AF-A0A7I8IU88-F1
#
_cell.length_a   1.000
_cell.length_b   1.000
_cell.length_c   1.000
_cell.angle_alpha   90.00
_cell.angle_beta   90.00
_cell.angle_gamma   90.00
#
_symmetry.space_group_name_H-M   'P 1'
#
loop_
_entity.id
_entity.type
_entity.pdbx_description
1 polymer ?
#
loop_
_entity_poly.entity_id
_entity_poly.type
_entity_poly.pdbx_seq_one_letter_code
_entity_poly.pdbx_strand_id
1 'polypeptide(L)'
;MARNEEKAQSMLNRFITMKNEEKKRPKERRPYLASECRDLAEADRWRSEILREIGVKVSEIQNEGLGEHRLRDLNDEINKLLRERVHWERRIIELGGPNYLKNSAKMTDLDGNIVDVPNPSGRGPGYRYFGAAKKLPGVRELFEKPPEIRKRRTRYDIYKRIDASYYGFRDEEDGILEKLEGPAQEEMRAQALAEWQMMDAIRKEARKAVKSGELVTEDVVEEERRKETEREKKMKEQEFVVHVPLPDEKEIERMVLEKKKMELLSKYMSENLLEEQIEAKTMLNVQR
;
A
#
# COMPACT_ATOMS: atom_id res chain seq x y z
N MET A 1 63.37 5.50 -3.40
CA MET A 1 62.61 6.77 -3.29
C MET A 1 62.07 6.87 -1.88
N ALA A 2 62.36 7.95 -1.15
CA ALA A 2 61.86 8.18 0.21
C ALA A 2 60.32 8.18 0.25
N ARG A 3 59.72 7.73 1.35
CA ARG A 3 58.25 7.74 1.53
C ARG A 3 57.74 9.18 1.57
N ASN A 4 56.47 9.40 1.22
CA ASN A 4 55.88 10.74 1.20
C ASN A 4 55.97 11.46 2.56
N GLU A 5 55.91 10.72 3.67
CA GLU A 5 56.11 11.27 5.02
C GLU A 5 57.52 11.83 5.22
N GLU A 6 58.56 11.10 4.78
CA GLU A 6 59.96 11.55 4.88
C GLU A 6 60.20 12.77 3.98
N LYS A 7 59.61 12.78 2.78
CA LYS A 7 59.64 13.95 1.90
C LYS A 7 58.96 15.14 2.56
N ALA A 8 57.78 14.98 3.15
CA ALA A 8 57.07 16.04 3.85
C ALA A 8 57.86 16.57 5.06
N GLN A 9 58.63 15.72 5.72
CA GLN A 9 59.47 16.09 6.86
C GLN A 9 60.84 16.68 6.48
N SER A 10 61.18 16.75 5.19
CA SER A 10 62.40 17.42 4.71
C SER A 10 62.49 18.86 5.25
N MET A 11 63.71 19.30 5.57
CA MET A 11 63.99 20.66 6.04
C MET A 11 63.42 21.73 5.12
N LEU A 12 63.48 21.52 3.80
CA LEU A 12 62.93 22.44 2.82
C LEU A 12 61.40 22.53 2.93
N ASN A 13 60.73 21.38 3.05
CA ASN A 13 59.27 21.36 3.16
C ASN A 13 58.79 21.94 4.48
N ARG A 14 59.49 21.67 5.59
CA ARG A 14 59.25 22.32 6.89
C ARG A 14 59.43 23.84 6.82
N PHE A 15 60.45 24.32 6.10
CA PHE A 15 60.68 25.75 5.90
C PHE A 15 59.58 26.40 5.04
N ILE A 16 59.17 25.73 3.96
CA ILE A 16 58.07 26.19 3.11
C ILE A 16 56.75 26.23 3.90
N THR A 17 56.45 25.21 4.72
CA THR A 17 55.25 25.23 5.58
C THR A 17 55.32 26.36 6.59
N MET A 18 56.46 26.58 7.24
CA MET A 18 56.65 27.68 8.19
C MET A 18 56.46 29.05 7.51
N LYS A 19 57.04 29.27 6.33
CA LYS A 19 56.86 30.51 5.55
C LYS A 19 55.42 30.72 5.09
N ASN A 20 54.73 29.64 4.76
CA ASN A 20 53.31 29.69 4.41
C ASN A 20 52.42 29.94 5.62
N GLU A 21 52.80 29.46 6.81
CA GLU A 21 52.13 29.74 8.07
C GLU A 21 52.34 31.19 8.51
N GLU A 22 53.54 31.76 8.35
CA GLU A 22 53.80 33.20 8.59
C GLU A 22 52.93 34.11 7.69
N LYS A 23 52.67 33.69 6.45
CA LYS A 23 51.79 34.43 5.53
C LYS A 23 50.30 34.26 5.86
N LYS A 24 49.93 33.19 6.56
CA LYS A 24 48.55 32.95 6.97
C LYS A 24 48.29 33.68 8.28
N ARG A 25 47.09 34.23 8.43
CA ARG A 25 46.62 34.69 9.74
C ARG A 25 46.62 33.49 10.70
N PRO A 26 46.93 33.68 11.99
CA PRO A 26 46.84 32.62 12.98
C PRO A 26 45.47 31.95 12.90
N LYS A 27 45.41 30.64 13.17
CA LYS A 27 44.13 29.92 13.25
C LYS A 27 43.33 30.50 14.42
N GLU A 28 42.47 31.46 14.11
CA GLU A 28 41.52 32.02 15.05
C GLU A 28 40.62 30.88 15.50
N ARG A 29 40.39 30.80 16.82
CA ARG A 29 39.39 29.89 17.38
C ARG A 29 38.06 30.60 17.38
N ARG A 30 36.99 29.85 17.10
CA ARG A 30 35.64 30.37 17.21
C ARG A 30 35.41 30.91 18.63
N PRO A 31 34.84 32.11 18.78
CA PRO A 31 34.43 32.62 20.08
C PRO A 31 33.42 31.68 20.75
N TYR A 32 33.44 31.64 22.09
CA TYR A 32 32.49 30.81 22.84
C TYR A 32 31.07 31.37 22.77
N LEU A 33 30.94 32.71 22.81
CA LEU A 33 29.67 33.40 22.74
C LEU A 33 29.49 34.06 21.38
N ALA A 34 28.42 33.71 20.66
CA ALA A 34 28.13 34.30 19.35
C ALA A 34 27.90 35.82 19.42
N SER A 35 27.43 36.33 20.57
CA SER A 35 27.18 37.76 20.79
C SER A 35 28.44 38.64 20.74
N GLU A 36 29.64 38.06 20.92
CA GLU A 36 30.90 38.80 20.85
C GLU A 36 31.25 39.21 19.41
N CYS A 37 30.82 38.43 18.42
CA CYS A 37 31.04 38.77 17.01
C CYS A 37 30.14 39.93 16.57
N ARG A 38 30.76 40.96 15.99
CA ARG A 38 30.06 42.14 15.45
C ARG A 38 30.07 42.21 13.92
N ASP A 39 30.93 41.42 13.27
CA ASP A 39 31.00 41.35 11.82
C ASP A 39 30.15 40.17 11.28
N LEU A 40 29.45 40.44 10.18
CA LEU A 40 28.57 39.48 9.52
C LEU A 40 29.40 38.42 8.76
N ALA A 41 30.49 38.82 8.11
CA ALA A 41 31.32 37.89 7.33
C ALA A 41 32.04 36.89 8.24
N GLU A 42 32.50 37.31 9.42
CA GLU A 42 33.02 36.41 10.45
C GLU A 42 31.96 35.46 10.99
N ALA A 43 30.74 35.94 11.27
CA ALA A 43 29.65 35.10 11.75
C ALA A 43 29.28 33.99 10.74
N ASP A 44 29.21 34.32 9.44
CA ASP A 44 28.98 33.34 8.37
C ASP A 44 30.15 32.34 8.22
N ARG A 45 31.39 32.78 8.45
CA ARG A 45 32.57 31.90 8.47
C ARG A 45 32.48 30.88 9.60
N TRP A 46 32.17 31.33 10.82
CA TRP A 46 32.04 30.44 11.98
C TRP A 46 30.87 29.46 11.81
N ARG A 47 29.73 29.92 11.27
CA ARG A 47 28.62 29.03 10.90
C ARG A 47 29.06 27.95 9.92
N SER A 48 29.80 28.32 8.88
CA SER A 48 30.28 27.37 7.86
C SER A 48 31.27 26.36 8.43
N GLU A 49 32.15 26.78 9.35
CA GLU A 49 33.06 25.88 10.05
C GLU A 49 32.30 24.85 10.91
N ILE A 50 31.28 25.30 11.66
CA ILE A 50 30.41 24.41 12.45
C ILE A 50 29.72 23.39 11.53
N LEU A 51 29.22 23.82 10.37
CA LEU A 51 28.61 22.91 9.40
C LEU A 51 29.61 21.87 8.86
N ARG A 52 30.86 22.25 8.65
CA ARG A 52 31.91 21.32 8.23
C ARG A 52 32.24 20.31 9.33
N GLU A 53 32.36 20.76 10.58
CA GLU A 53 32.58 19.87 11.74
C GLU A 53 31.42 18.88 11.91
N ILE A 54 30.18 19.35 11.76
CA ILE A 54 28.99 18.49 11.76
C ILE A 54 29.09 17.48 10.62
N GLY A 55 29.44 17.90 9.40
CA GLY A 55 29.58 17.01 8.25
C GLY A 55 30.55 15.86 8.50
N VAL A 56 31.74 16.15 9.04
CA VAL A 56 32.75 15.13 9.37
C VAL A 56 32.21 14.14 10.41
N LYS A 57 31.58 14.62 11.48
CA LYS A 57 31.02 13.75 12.53
C LYS A 57 29.82 12.95 12.05
N VAL A 58 28.97 13.51 11.19
CA VAL A 58 27.85 12.79 10.57
C VAL A 58 28.37 11.64 9.73
N SER A 59 29.42 11.85 8.91
CA SER A 59 30.07 10.79 8.16
C SER A 59 30.70 9.73 9.07
N GLU A 60 31.24 10.12 10.22
CA GLU A 60 31.79 9.18 11.20
C GLU A 60 30.71 8.32 11.88
N ILE A 61 29.57 8.92 12.28
CA ILE A 61 28.44 8.21 12.91
C ILE A 61 27.74 7.25 11.95
N GLN A 62 27.85 7.44 10.63
CA GLN A 62 27.29 6.50 9.66
C GLN A 62 27.95 5.12 9.72
N ASN A 63 29.17 5.03 10.27
CA ASN A 63 29.86 3.76 10.45
C ASN A 63 29.26 2.96 11.62
N GLU A 64 28.49 1.93 11.31
CA GLU A 64 27.84 1.06 12.31
C GLU A 64 28.82 0.22 13.14
N GLY A 65 30.05 0.05 12.66
CA GLY A 65 31.12 -0.67 13.36
C GLY A 65 31.79 0.13 14.48
N LEU A 66 31.43 1.41 14.67
CA LEU A 66 31.86 2.16 15.84
C LEU A 66 31.16 1.62 17.09
N GLY A 67 31.92 1.40 18.17
CA GLY A 67 31.34 0.96 19.45
C GLY A 67 30.25 1.90 19.95
N GLU A 68 29.26 1.34 20.64
CA GLU A 68 28.05 2.07 21.09
C GLU A 68 28.37 3.35 21.88
N HIS A 69 29.35 3.31 22.79
CA HIS A 69 29.75 4.49 23.58
C HIS A 69 30.23 5.63 22.68
N ARG A 70 31.07 5.32 21.69
CA ARG A 70 31.57 6.33 20.74
C ARG A 70 30.45 6.90 19.88
N LEU A 71 29.46 6.07 19.49
CA LEU A 71 28.28 6.57 18.77
C LEU A 71 27.46 7.54 19.63
N ARG A 72 27.33 7.28 20.93
CA ARG A 72 26.65 8.18 21.88
C ARG A 72 27.40 9.50 22.01
N ASP A 73 28.71 9.46 22.24
CA ASP A 73 29.55 10.65 22.38
C ASP A 73 29.52 11.50 21.11
N LEU A 74 29.69 10.89 19.94
CA LEU A 74 29.61 11.60 18.66
C LEU A 74 28.22 12.23 18.45
N ASN A 75 27.16 11.55 18.85
CA ASN A 75 25.80 12.07 18.75
C ASN A 75 25.60 13.29 19.67
N ASP A 76 26.11 13.24 20.89
CA ASP A 76 26.10 14.38 21.83
C ASP A 76 26.89 15.56 21.29
N GLU A 77 28.07 15.30 20.71
CA GLU A 77 28.89 16.33 20.08
C GLU A 77 28.19 16.98 18.88
N ILE A 78 27.52 16.22 18.02
CA ILE A 78 26.73 16.78 16.91
C ILE A 78 25.58 17.63 17.45
N ASN A 79 24.86 17.16 18.46
CA ASN A 79 23.78 17.93 19.08
C ASN A 79 24.29 19.23 19.70
N LYS A 80 25.48 19.21 20.32
CA LYS A 80 26.15 20.41 20.83
C LYS A 80 26.46 21.39 19.69
N LEU A 81 27.06 20.92 18.60
CA LEU A 81 27.35 21.75 17.42
C LEU A 81 26.08 22.32 16.76
N LEU A 82 24.98 21.57 16.74
CA LEU A 82 23.70 22.06 16.20
C LEU A 82 23.10 23.18 17.06
N ARG A 83 23.22 23.09 18.39
CA ARG A 83 22.81 24.20 19.29
C ARG A 83 23.67 25.43 19.06
N GLU A 84 24.99 25.25 19.00
CA GLU A 84 25.93 26.34 18.68
C GLU A 84 25.59 26.98 17.32
N ARG A 85 25.33 26.17 16.28
CA ARG A 85 24.90 26.66 14.97
C ARG A 85 23.66 27.56 15.07
N VAL A 86 22.65 27.16 15.84
CA VAL A 86 21.43 27.97 16.02
C VAL A 86 21.74 29.31 16.69
N HIS A 87 22.68 29.36 17.63
CA HIS A 87 23.12 30.64 18.23
C HIS A 87 23.80 31.54 17.20
N TRP A 88 24.69 30.98 16.37
CA TRP A 88 25.33 31.72 15.28
C TRP A 88 24.33 32.19 14.22
N GLU A 89 23.37 31.35 13.84
CA GLU A 89 22.34 31.74 12.87
C GLU A 89 21.42 32.85 13.41
N ARG A 90 21.07 32.83 14.70
CA ARG A 90 20.37 33.97 15.33
C ARG A 90 21.22 35.23 15.32
N ARG A 91 22.52 35.10 15.61
CA ARG A 91 23.43 36.25 15.58
C ARG A 91 23.53 36.87 14.18
N ILE A 92 23.59 36.04 13.14
CA ILE A 92 23.58 36.51 11.75
C ILE A 92 22.30 37.30 11.46
N ILE A 93 21.14 36.83 11.94
CA ILE A 93 19.87 37.55 11.81
C ILE A 93 19.92 38.89 12.57
N GLU A 94 20.44 38.93 13.79
CA GLU A 94 20.59 40.17 14.57
C GLU A 94 21.50 41.20 13.88
N LEU A 95 22.54 40.73 13.17
CA LEU A 95 23.44 41.57 12.39
C LEU A 95 22.85 41.98 11.02
N GLY A 96 21.60 41.61 10.72
CA GLY A 96 20.91 41.96 9.47
C GLY A 96 21.20 41.02 8.29
N GLY A 97 21.73 39.82 8.56
CA GLY A 97 22.06 38.82 7.55
C GLY A 97 20.92 37.88 7.16
N PRO A 98 21.19 36.92 6.27
CA PRO A 98 20.19 35.96 5.77
C PRO A 98 19.60 35.09 6.89
N ASN A 99 18.30 34.80 6.80
CA ASN A 99 17.61 33.95 7.76
C ASN A 99 17.75 32.45 7.41
N TYR A 100 18.79 31.82 7.95
CA TYR A 100 19.05 30.40 7.75
C TYR A 100 18.14 29.47 8.58
N LEU A 101 17.46 29.96 9.63
CA LEU A 101 16.56 29.13 10.46
C LEU A 101 15.38 28.59 9.66
N LYS A 102 14.88 29.36 8.68
CA LYS A 102 13.74 28.94 7.85
C LYS A 102 14.03 27.70 6.99
N ASN A 103 15.29 27.55 6.57
CA ASN A 103 15.71 26.47 5.68
C ASN A 103 16.27 25.26 6.43
N SER A 104 16.11 25.20 7.77
CA SER A 104 16.64 24.07 8.53
C SER A 104 15.87 22.79 8.21
N ALA A 105 16.57 21.76 7.72
CA ALA A 105 15.98 20.47 7.42
C ALA A 105 15.35 19.85 8.69
N LYS A 106 14.07 19.50 8.58
CA LYS A 106 13.33 18.73 9.59
C LYS A 106 13.92 17.32 9.67
N MET A 107 13.81 16.67 10.83
CA MET A 107 14.42 15.37 11.02
C MET A 107 13.78 14.30 10.16
N THR A 108 14.59 13.49 9.50
CA THR A 108 14.17 12.30 8.75
C THR A 108 14.60 11.02 9.47
N ASP A 109 13.78 9.97 9.40
CA ASP A 109 13.95 8.62 9.94
C ASP A 109 15.03 7.84 9.20
N LEU A 110 15.32 6.61 9.65
CA LEU A 110 16.11 5.64 8.87
C LEU A 110 15.53 5.43 7.46
N ASP A 111 14.21 5.49 7.31
CA ASP A 111 13.50 5.33 6.04
C ASP A 111 13.25 6.67 5.30
N GLY A 112 13.87 7.76 5.76
CA GLY A 112 13.69 9.09 5.14
C GLY A 112 12.38 9.81 5.51
N ASN A 113 11.53 9.22 6.36
CA ASN A 113 10.28 9.84 6.82
C ASN A 113 10.53 10.94 7.85
N ILE A 114 9.84 12.08 7.75
CA ILE A 114 10.04 13.15 8.73
C ILE A 114 9.49 12.71 10.10
N VAL A 115 10.35 12.55 11.10
CA VAL A 115 9.95 12.25 12.49
C VAL A 115 10.40 13.36 13.41
N ASP A 116 9.40 14.04 13.97
CA ASP A 116 9.58 14.87 15.14
C ASP A 116 9.60 13.93 16.36
N VAL A 117 10.80 13.70 16.90
CA VAL A 117 10.93 13.17 18.25
C VAL A 117 10.16 14.12 19.16
N PRO A 118 9.09 13.67 19.86
CA PRO A 118 8.32 14.54 20.73
C PRO A 118 9.26 15.13 21.77
N ASN A 119 9.50 16.43 21.71
CA ASN A 119 10.27 17.12 22.74
C ASN A 119 9.38 17.21 23.98
N PRO A 120 9.65 16.48 25.08
CA PRO A 120 8.78 16.46 26.25
C PRO A 120 8.66 17.84 26.90
N SER A 121 9.61 18.74 26.61
CA SER A 121 9.69 20.09 27.18
C SER A 121 9.10 21.17 26.28
N GLY A 122 8.67 20.86 25.04
CA GLY A 122 8.03 21.81 24.12
C GLY A 122 8.86 23.04 23.71
N ARG A 123 10.07 23.22 24.25
CA ARG A 123 10.98 24.34 23.98
C ARG A 123 12.16 23.88 23.14
N GLY A 124 12.18 24.29 21.88
CA GLY A 124 13.33 24.23 21.00
C GLY A 124 13.54 22.90 20.28
N PRO A 125 14.59 22.82 19.42
CA PRO A 125 14.92 21.61 18.69
C PRO A 125 15.28 20.51 19.69
N GLY A 126 14.48 19.43 19.71
CA GLY A 126 14.71 18.29 20.58
C GLY A 126 16.05 17.60 20.32
N TYR A 127 16.46 16.75 21.25
CA TYR A 127 17.63 15.90 21.09
C TYR A 127 17.47 15.01 19.84
N ARG A 128 18.53 14.92 19.04
CA ARG A 128 18.47 14.34 17.70
C ARG A 128 19.45 13.19 17.56
N TYR A 129 19.00 12.10 16.94
CA TYR A 129 19.82 10.90 16.70
C TYR A 129 20.20 10.82 15.22
N PHE A 130 21.49 10.63 14.93
CA PHE A 130 22.04 10.58 13.57
C PHE A 130 22.54 9.18 13.22
N GLY A 131 22.46 8.78 11.94
CA GLY A 131 23.09 7.56 11.41
C GLY A 131 22.92 6.31 12.28
N ALA A 132 24.04 5.65 12.62
CA ALA A 132 24.06 4.45 13.45
C ALA A 132 23.58 4.70 14.89
N ALA A 133 23.62 5.95 15.39
CA ALA A 133 23.13 6.28 16.73
C ALA A 133 21.60 6.03 16.86
N LYS A 134 20.85 6.01 15.76
CA LYS A 134 19.42 5.64 15.75
C LYS A 134 19.20 4.14 16.01
N LYS A 135 20.19 3.29 15.71
CA LYS A 135 20.12 1.83 15.88
C LYS A 135 20.52 1.38 17.30
N LEU A 136 20.94 2.32 18.16
CA LEU A 136 21.34 2.00 19.53
C LEU A 136 20.18 1.39 20.33
N PRO A 137 20.47 0.42 21.22
CA PRO A 137 19.48 -0.12 22.16
C PRO A 137 18.78 1.00 22.94
N GLY A 138 17.45 0.94 23.07
CA GLY A 138 16.60 1.96 23.70
C GLY A 138 16.27 3.17 22.82
N VAL A 139 17.18 3.62 21.96
CA VAL A 139 16.88 4.68 20.97
C VAL A 139 16.09 4.11 19.81
N ARG A 140 16.46 2.91 19.36
CA ARG A 140 15.79 2.18 18.29
C ARG A 140 14.30 2.00 18.55
N GLU A 141 13.91 1.73 19.80
CA GLU A 141 12.52 1.58 20.22
C GLU A 141 11.71 2.89 20.09
N LEU A 142 12.35 4.05 20.18
CA LEU A 142 11.69 5.35 19.98
C LEU A 142 11.33 5.61 18.51
N PHE A 143 12.07 4.99 17.59
CA PHE A 143 11.89 5.16 16.14
C PHE A 143 11.13 4.00 15.50
N GLU A 144 11.13 2.81 16.11
CA GLU A 144 10.30 1.70 15.67
C GLU A 144 8.84 2.06 15.91
N LYS A 145 8.17 2.49 14.83
CA LYS A 145 6.73 2.70 14.86
C LYS A 145 6.07 1.39 15.32
N PRO A 146 5.21 1.43 16.35
CA PRO A 146 4.46 0.25 16.73
C PRO A 146 3.75 -0.27 15.46
N PRO A 147 3.78 -1.60 15.21
CA PRO A 147 3.22 -2.15 14.00
C PRO A 147 1.78 -1.65 13.88
N GLU A 148 1.42 -1.11 12.71
CA GLU A 148 0.06 -0.65 12.48
C GLU A 148 -0.88 -1.84 12.69
N ILE A 149 -1.51 -1.89 13.86
CA ILE A 149 -2.48 -2.93 14.18
C ILE A 149 -3.59 -2.72 13.17
N ARG A 150 -3.65 -3.60 12.17
CA ARG A 150 -4.74 -3.61 11.19
C ARG A 150 -6.02 -3.73 12.00
N LYS A 151 -6.72 -2.60 12.15
CA LYS A 151 -8.00 -2.57 12.87
C LYS A 151 -8.90 -3.56 12.14
N ARG A 152 -9.30 -4.62 12.84
CA ARG A 152 -10.30 -5.53 12.30
C ARG A 152 -11.53 -4.69 11.95
N ARG A 153 -12.13 -4.96 10.78
CA ARG A 153 -13.33 -4.24 10.33
C ARG A 153 -14.36 -4.31 11.45
N THR A 154 -14.83 -3.17 11.91
CA THR A 154 -15.88 -3.14 12.92
C THR A 154 -17.19 -3.64 12.31
N ARG A 155 -18.13 -4.10 13.13
CA ARG A 155 -19.46 -4.50 12.65
C ARG A 155 -20.10 -3.38 11.82
N TYR A 156 -19.90 -2.13 12.23
CA TYR A 156 -20.35 -0.95 11.51
C TYR A 156 -19.74 -0.84 10.09
N ASP A 157 -18.43 -1.07 9.94
CA ASP A 157 -17.76 -1.05 8.62
C ASP A 157 -18.19 -2.20 7.70
N ILE A 158 -18.72 -3.27 8.28
CA ILE A 158 -19.30 -4.39 7.53
C ILE A 158 -20.71 -4.02 7.09
N TYR A 159 -21.57 -3.56 8.02
CA TYR A 159 -22.93 -3.11 7.70
C TYR A 159 -22.97 -1.96 6.71
N LYS A 160 -21.99 -1.05 6.73
CA LYS A 160 -21.92 0.04 5.74
C LYS A 160 -21.73 -0.45 4.30
N ARG A 161 -21.19 -1.65 4.10
CA ARG A 161 -21.03 -2.28 2.78
C ARG A 161 -22.16 -3.25 2.43
N ILE A 162 -23.02 -3.57 3.39
CA ILE A 162 -24.21 -4.36 3.14
C ILE A 162 -25.26 -3.38 2.61
N ASP A 163 -25.46 -3.40 1.30
CA ASP A 163 -26.45 -2.60 0.59
C ASP A 163 -27.72 -3.40 0.30
N ALA A 164 -28.72 -2.76 -0.31
CA ALA A 164 -29.96 -3.43 -0.71
C ALA A 164 -29.70 -4.59 -1.69
N SER A 165 -28.62 -4.51 -2.47
CA SER A 165 -28.16 -5.57 -3.37
C SER A 165 -27.83 -6.86 -2.61
N TYR A 166 -27.23 -6.78 -1.42
CA TYR A 166 -26.96 -7.97 -0.59
C TYR A 166 -28.23 -8.73 -0.18
N TYR A 167 -29.36 -8.02 -0.07
CA TYR A 167 -30.66 -8.61 0.25
C TYR A 167 -31.48 -8.99 -0.99
N GLY A 168 -30.88 -8.93 -2.20
CA GLY A 168 -31.51 -9.36 -3.44
C GLY A 168 -32.56 -8.38 -3.99
N PHE A 169 -32.68 -7.18 -3.43
CA PHE A 169 -33.65 -6.17 -3.91
C PHE A 169 -33.37 -5.64 -5.32
N ARG A 170 -32.21 -5.97 -5.91
CA ARG A 170 -31.82 -5.58 -7.28
C ARG A 170 -31.72 -6.75 -8.25
N ASP A 171 -32.00 -7.97 -7.81
CA ASP A 171 -31.83 -9.17 -8.65
C ASP A 171 -32.87 -9.20 -9.79
N GLU A 172 -34.01 -8.52 -9.62
CA GLU A 172 -35.02 -8.32 -10.67
C GLU A 172 -34.56 -7.34 -11.76
N GLU A 173 -33.60 -6.45 -11.48
CA GLU A 173 -33.12 -5.42 -12.42
C GLU A 173 -32.10 -5.95 -13.44
N ASP A 174 -31.48 -7.11 -13.19
CA ASP A 174 -30.47 -7.69 -14.08
C ASP A 174 -31.07 -8.28 -15.37
N GLY A 175 -32.40 -8.45 -15.44
CA GLY A 175 -33.13 -8.91 -16.63
C GLY A 175 -32.80 -10.35 -17.07
N ILE A 176 -32.01 -11.08 -16.29
CA ILE A 176 -31.69 -12.50 -16.49
C ILE A 176 -32.93 -13.34 -16.20
N LEU A 177 -33.65 -13.01 -15.12
CA LEU A 177 -34.83 -13.75 -14.70
C LEU A 177 -35.95 -13.65 -15.75
N GLU A 178 -36.21 -12.46 -16.28
CA GLU A 178 -37.23 -12.22 -17.32
C GLU A 178 -36.97 -13.07 -18.58
N LYS A 179 -35.71 -13.23 -18.99
CA LYS A 179 -35.32 -14.07 -20.15
C LYS A 179 -35.58 -15.55 -19.94
N LEU A 180 -35.50 -16.03 -18.70
CA LEU A 180 -35.70 -17.43 -18.35
C LEU A 180 -37.17 -17.74 -18.05
N GLU A 181 -37.87 -16.84 -17.37
CA GLU A 181 -39.28 -16.99 -17.02
C GLU A 181 -40.21 -16.86 -18.22
N GLY A 182 -39.89 -16.01 -19.19
CA GLY A 182 -40.68 -15.85 -20.42
C GLY A 182 -41.00 -17.17 -21.15
N PRO A 183 -39.98 -17.92 -21.63
CA PRO A 183 -40.23 -19.18 -22.35
C PRO A 183 -40.88 -20.24 -21.45
N ALA A 184 -40.48 -20.33 -20.18
CA ALA A 184 -41.09 -21.27 -19.24
C ALA A 184 -42.57 -20.95 -18.97
N GLN A 185 -42.93 -19.68 -18.88
CA GLN A 185 -44.32 -19.23 -18.72
C GLN A 185 -45.15 -19.50 -19.97
N GLU A 186 -44.59 -19.29 -21.16
CA GLU A 186 -45.24 -19.61 -22.43
C GLU A 186 -45.50 -21.12 -22.57
N GLU A 187 -44.54 -21.95 -22.22
CA GLU A 187 -44.69 -23.42 -22.20
C GLU A 187 -45.78 -23.87 -21.24
N MET A 188 -45.78 -23.35 -20.00
CA MET A 188 -46.83 -23.66 -19.02
C MET A 188 -48.21 -23.19 -19.49
N ARG A 189 -48.31 -21.99 -20.08
CA ARG A 189 -49.59 -21.49 -20.64
C ARG A 189 -50.07 -22.35 -21.79
N ALA A 190 -49.17 -22.80 -22.68
CA ALA A 190 -49.51 -23.66 -23.79
C ALA A 190 -50.02 -25.03 -23.31
N GLN A 191 -49.38 -25.61 -22.29
CA GLN A 191 -49.84 -26.85 -21.65
C GLN A 191 -51.22 -26.69 -21.03
N ALA A 192 -51.44 -25.65 -20.22
CA ALA A 192 -52.73 -25.38 -19.60
C ALA A 192 -53.85 -25.13 -20.64
N LEU A 193 -53.53 -24.46 -21.76
CA LEU A 193 -54.48 -24.27 -22.86
C LEU A 193 -54.79 -25.58 -23.58
N ALA A 194 -53.80 -26.45 -23.81
CA ALA A 194 -54.00 -27.76 -24.43
C ALA A 194 -54.87 -28.66 -23.55
N GLU A 195 -54.61 -28.69 -22.24
CA GLU A 195 -55.43 -29.39 -21.26
C GLU A 195 -56.87 -28.85 -21.26
N TRP A 196 -57.05 -27.53 -21.23
CA TRP A 196 -58.36 -26.91 -21.31
C TRP A 196 -59.11 -27.25 -22.61
N GLN A 197 -58.43 -27.27 -23.76
CA GLN A 197 -59.02 -27.65 -25.05
C GLN A 197 -59.43 -29.11 -25.09
N MET A 198 -58.63 -30.02 -24.52
CA MET A 198 -58.99 -31.44 -24.38
C MET A 198 -60.22 -31.60 -23.49
N MET A 199 -60.25 -30.92 -22.34
CA MET A 199 -61.41 -30.94 -21.44
C MET A 199 -62.68 -30.36 -22.09
N ASP A 200 -62.55 -29.28 -22.88
CA ASP A 200 -63.68 -28.69 -23.60
C ASP A 200 -64.18 -29.60 -24.74
N ALA A 201 -63.29 -30.33 -25.41
CA ALA A 201 -63.64 -31.33 -26.41
C ALA A 201 -64.42 -32.51 -25.78
N ILE A 202 -63.91 -33.06 -24.68
CA ILE A 202 -64.59 -34.10 -23.89
C ILE A 202 -65.96 -33.59 -23.43
N ARG A 203 -66.03 -32.35 -22.94
CA ARG A 203 -67.29 -31.73 -22.52
C ARG A 203 -68.28 -31.56 -23.67
N LYS A 204 -67.81 -31.22 -24.88
CA LYS A 204 -68.64 -31.09 -26.09
C LYS A 204 -69.11 -32.46 -26.59
N GLU A 205 -68.28 -33.49 -26.53
CA GLU A 205 -68.64 -34.87 -26.88
C GLU A 205 -69.66 -35.44 -25.88
N ALA A 206 -69.45 -35.24 -24.58
CA ALA A 206 -70.44 -35.56 -23.56
C ALA A 206 -71.77 -34.83 -23.80
N ARG A 207 -71.74 -33.53 -24.17
CA ARG A 207 -72.94 -32.78 -24.55
C ARG A 207 -73.63 -33.32 -25.83
N LYS A 208 -72.87 -33.84 -26.79
CA LYS A 208 -73.42 -34.50 -27.99
C LYS A 208 -74.02 -35.87 -27.65
N ALA A 209 -73.38 -36.66 -26.79
CA ALA A 209 -73.85 -37.95 -26.31
C ALA A 209 -75.15 -37.85 -25.49
N VAL A 210 -75.25 -36.82 -24.63
CA VAL A 210 -76.49 -36.49 -23.91
C VAL A 210 -77.62 -36.10 -24.87
N LYS A 211 -77.29 -35.51 -26.03
CA LYS A 211 -78.27 -35.18 -27.09
C LYS A 211 -78.67 -36.40 -27.94
N SER A 212 -77.88 -37.48 -27.94
CA SER A 212 -78.18 -38.77 -28.60
C SER A 212 -78.75 -39.84 -27.66
N GLY A 213 -79.01 -39.51 -26.38
CA GLY A 213 -79.73 -40.38 -25.44
C GLY A 213 -78.90 -41.50 -24.80
N GLU A 214 -77.57 -41.38 -24.78
CA GLU A 214 -76.68 -42.33 -24.08
C GLU A 214 -76.13 -41.66 -22.81
N LEU A 215 -76.41 -42.26 -21.64
CA LEU A 215 -76.05 -41.74 -20.32
C LEU A 215 -74.53 -41.84 -20.09
N VAL A 216 -73.83 -40.71 -20.16
CA VAL A 216 -72.43 -40.61 -19.73
C VAL A 216 -72.37 -40.58 -18.21
N THR A 217 -71.69 -41.54 -17.60
CA THR A 217 -71.56 -41.72 -16.14
C THR A 217 -70.62 -40.69 -15.51
N GLU A 218 -70.97 -40.20 -14.31
CA GLU A 218 -70.23 -39.20 -13.52
C GLU A 218 -68.81 -39.65 -13.11
N ASP A 219 -68.49 -40.94 -13.28
CA ASP A 219 -67.24 -41.56 -12.84
C ASP A 219 -66.00 -41.06 -13.59
N VAL A 220 -66.12 -40.65 -14.86
CA VAL A 220 -64.97 -40.19 -15.66
C VAL A 220 -64.47 -38.82 -15.20
N VAL A 221 -65.37 -37.96 -14.71
CA VAL A 221 -65.04 -36.58 -14.28
C VAL A 221 -64.44 -36.55 -12.87
N GLU A 222 -64.80 -37.50 -12.00
CA GLU A 222 -64.15 -37.65 -10.69
C GLU A 222 -62.73 -38.22 -10.80
N GLU A 223 -62.48 -39.13 -11.75
CA GLU A 223 -61.17 -39.76 -11.90
C GLU A 223 -60.10 -38.76 -12.41
N GLU A 224 -60.47 -37.83 -13.28
CA GLU A 224 -59.56 -36.79 -13.78
C GLU A 224 -59.20 -35.75 -12.70
N ARG A 225 -60.17 -35.34 -11.86
CA ARG A 225 -59.90 -34.45 -10.72
C ARG A 225 -58.94 -35.05 -9.71
N ARG A 226 -59.03 -36.36 -9.45
CA ARG A 226 -58.08 -37.07 -8.56
C ARG A 226 -56.67 -37.06 -9.16
N LYS A 227 -56.54 -37.34 -10.46
CA LYS A 227 -55.24 -37.30 -11.17
C LYS A 227 -54.61 -35.90 -11.17
N GLU A 228 -55.40 -34.84 -11.30
CA GLU A 228 -54.93 -33.45 -11.16
C GLU A 228 -54.38 -33.18 -9.76
N THR A 229 -55.13 -33.51 -8.71
CA THR A 229 -54.68 -33.29 -7.32
C THR A 229 -53.44 -34.11 -6.95
N GLU A 230 -53.26 -35.30 -7.55
CA GLU A 230 -52.04 -36.11 -7.36
C GLU A 230 -50.83 -35.52 -8.11
N ARG A 231 -51.03 -34.93 -9.29
CA ARG A 231 -49.97 -34.22 -10.03
C ARG A 231 -49.53 -32.96 -9.30
N GLU A 232 -50.47 -32.16 -8.79
CA GLU A 232 -50.16 -30.97 -8.01
C GLU A 232 -49.39 -31.28 -6.72
N LYS A 233 -49.73 -32.39 -6.04
CA LYS A 233 -49.00 -32.87 -4.86
C LYS A 233 -47.58 -33.30 -5.20
N LYS A 234 -47.39 -34.05 -6.30
CA LYS A 234 -46.06 -34.46 -6.77
C LYS A 234 -45.16 -33.28 -7.17
N MET A 235 -45.74 -32.21 -7.73
CA MET A 235 -45.00 -30.99 -8.07
C MET A 235 -44.56 -30.22 -6.82
N LYS A 236 -45.39 -30.15 -5.78
CA LYS A 236 -45.06 -29.49 -4.49
C LYS A 236 -44.04 -30.24 -3.65
N GLU A 237 -43.98 -31.57 -3.78
CA GLU A 237 -43.01 -32.40 -3.05
C GLU A 237 -41.57 -32.31 -3.61
N GLN A 238 -41.39 -31.80 -4.83
CA GLN A 238 -40.07 -31.53 -5.40
C GLN A 238 -39.58 -30.13 -5.00
N GLU A 239 -39.27 -29.95 -3.71
CA GLU A 239 -38.48 -28.79 -3.29
C GLU A 239 -37.05 -28.90 -3.86
N PHE A 240 -36.75 -28.05 -4.83
CA PHE A 240 -35.48 -28.03 -5.55
C PHE A 240 -34.36 -27.47 -4.66
N VAL A 241 -33.70 -28.34 -3.90
CA VAL A 241 -32.51 -27.98 -3.12
C VAL A 241 -31.26 -28.21 -3.98
N VAL A 242 -30.74 -27.15 -4.59
CA VAL A 242 -29.45 -27.20 -5.30
C VAL A 242 -28.34 -27.07 -4.29
N HIS A 243 -27.67 -28.19 -4.01
CA HIS A 243 -26.39 -28.14 -3.32
C HIS A 243 -25.31 -27.75 -4.33
N VAL A 244 -24.86 -26.49 -4.28
CA VAL A 244 -23.71 -26.04 -5.03
C VAL A 244 -22.46 -26.57 -4.32
N PRO A 245 -21.69 -27.50 -4.92
CA PRO A 245 -20.46 -27.98 -4.31
C PRO A 245 -19.45 -26.83 -4.26
N LEU A 246 -19.15 -26.37 -3.05
CA LEU A 246 -18.13 -25.35 -2.81
C LEU A 246 -16.76 -26.04 -2.83
N PRO A 247 -15.79 -25.54 -3.64
CA PRO A 247 -14.44 -26.10 -3.66
C PRO A 247 -13.75 -25.93 -2.30
N ASP A 248 -12.98 -26.93 -1.90
CA ASP A 248 -12.17 -26.86 -0.69
C ASP A 248 -11.04 -25.83 -0.84
N GLU A 249 -10.53 -25.28 0.28
CA GLU A 249 -9.49 -24.24 0.27
C GLU A 249 -8.25 -24.61 -0.58
N LYS A 250 -7.87 -25.90 -0.57
CA LYS A 250 -6.74 -26.42 -1.38
C LYS A 250 -7.02 -26.41 -2.88
N GLU A 251 -8.27 -26.59 -3.29
CA GLU A 251 -8.67 -26.55 -4.69
C GLU A 251 -8.70 -25.11 -5.20
N ILE A 252 -9.16 -24.18 -4.35
CA ILE A 252 -9.11 -22.74 -4.63
C ILE A 252 -7.67 -22.29 -4.83
N GLU A 253 -6.73 -22.70 -3.97
CA GLU A 253 -5.32 -22.37 -4.11
C GLU A 253 -4.72 -22.86 -5.43
N ARG A 254 -5.04 -24.10 -5.84
CA ARG A 254 -4.60 -24.66 -7.13
C ARG A 254 -5.16 -23.89 -8.31
N MET A 255 -6.45 -23.59 -8.31
CA MET A 255 -7.09 -22.81 -9.37
C MET A 255 -6.50 -21.39 -9.47
N VAL A 256 -6.20 -20.77 -8.32
CA VAL A 256 -5.56 -19.44 -8.30
C VAL A 256 -4.13 -19.51 -8.84
N LEU A 257 -3.38 -20.56 -8.50
CA LEU A 257 -2.04 -20.77 -9.06
C LEU A 257 -2.06 -20.99 -10.57
N GLU A 258 -3.02 -21.79 -11.06
CA GLU A 258 -3.19 -22.03 -12.51
C GLU A 258 -3.60 -20.76 -13.25
N LYS A 259 -4.54 -19.97 -12.71
CA LYS A 259 -4.91 -18.66 -13.28
C LYS A 259 -3.71 -17.72 -13.33
N LYS A 260 -2.95 -17.61 -12.24
CA LYS A 260 -1.73 -16.78 -12.22
C LYS A 260 -0.68 -17.28 -13.21
N LYS A 261 -0.52 -18.60 -13.34
CA LYS A 261 0.39 -19.21 -14.33
C LYS A 261 -0.05 -18.88 -15.76
N MET A 262 -1.35 -18.99 -16.05
CA MET A 262 -1.92 -18.62 -17.34
C MET A 262 -1.81 -17.12 -17.61
N GLU A 263 -2.03 -16.26 -16.62
CA GLU A 263 -1.83 -14.82 -16.75
C GLU A 263 -0.36 -14.48 -17.02
N LEU A 264 0.58 -15.10 -16.31
CA LEU A 264 2.01 -14.92 -16.57
C LEU A 264 2.36 -15.41 -17.97
N LEU A 265 1.89 -16.60 -18.36
CA LEU A 265 2.07 -17.09 -19.72
C LEU A 265 1.46 -16.12 -20.74
N SER A 266 0.26 -15.59 -20.53
CA SER A 266 -0.34 -14.61 -21.45
C SER A 266 0.45 -13.32 -21.54
N LYS A 267 1.05 -12.86 -20.43
CA LYS A 267 1.88 -11.65 -20.36
C LYS A 267 3.25 -11.85 -21.00
N TYR A 268 3.83 -13.05 -20.90
CA TYR A 268 5.17 -13.35 -21.40
C TYR A 268 5.19 -14.04 -22.77
N MET A 269 4.08 -14.64 -23.18
CA MET A 269 3.86 -15.29 -24.48
C MET A 269 2.97 -14.45 -25.41
N SER A 270 2.57 -13.24 -25.01
CA SER A 270 1.91 -12.31 -25.93
C SER A 270 2.84 -12.09 -27.12
N GLU A 271 2.32 -12.28 -28.33
CA GLU A 271 3.07 -12.16 -29.59
C GLU A 271 3.85 -10.84 -29.65
N ASN A 272 3.23 -9.75 -29.18
CA ASN A 272 3.86 -8.43 -29.08
C ASN A 272 5.15 -8.40 -28.25
N LEU A 273 5.21 -9.10 -27.09
CA LEU A 273 6.41 -9.09 -26.25
C LEU A 273 7.52 -9.95 -26.86
N LEU A 274 7.17 -11.03 -27.57
CA LEU A 274 8.11 -11.85 -28.31
C LEU A 274 8.70 -11.06 -29.49
N GLU A 275 7.88 -10.29 -30.20
CA GLU A 275 8.31 -9.38 -31.26
C GLU A 275 9.22 -8.27 -30.72
N GLU A 276 8.83 -7.60 -29.63
CA GLU A 276 9.67 -6.59 -28.95
C GLU A 276 11.00 -7.19 -28.47
N GLN A 277 11.00 -8.43 -27.99
CA GLN A 277 12.23 -9.11 -27.58
C GLN A 277 13.13 -9.45 -28.78
N ILE A 278 12.54 -9.85 -29.92
CA ILE A 278 13.26 -10.11 -31.16
C ILE A 278 13.85 -8.81 -31.70
N GLU A 279 13.08 -7.73 -31.73
CA GLU A 279 13.56 -6.38 -32.12
C GLU A 279 14.66 -5.87 -31.18
N ALA A 280 14.52 -6.05 -29.87
CA ALA A 280 15.58 -5.70 -28.92
C ALA A 280 16.86 -6.53 -29.15
N LYS A 281 16.74 -7.83 -29.46
CA LYS A 281 17.89 -8.70 -29.77
C LYS A 281 18.56 -8.35 -31.09
N THR A 282 17.79 -7.98 -32.12
CA THR A 282 18.35 -7.52 -33.40
C THR A 282 19.08 -6.19 -33.23
N MET A 283 18.51 -5.26 -32.45
CA MET A 283 19.16 -3.99 -32.10
C MET A 283 20.44 -4.16 -31.27
N LEU A 284 20.47 -5.18 -30.40
CA LEU A 284 21.64 -5.51 -29.58
C LEU A 284 22.66 -6.42 -30.31
N ASN A 285 22.38 -6.83 -31.55
CA ASN A 285 23.23 -7.70 -32.36
C ASN A 285 23.62 -9.02 -31.66
N VAL A 286 22.75 -9.51 -30.76
CA VAL A 286 22.94 -10.79 -30.06
C VAL A 286 22.12 -11.84 -30.79
N GLN A 287 22.66 -12.34 -31.90
CA GLN A 287 22.15 -13.53 -32.55
C GLN A 287 22.84 -14.75 -31.96
N ARG A 288 22.07 -15.63 -31.32
CA ARG A 288 22.51 -16.97 -30.93
C ARG A 288 21.44 -17.97 -31.34
#